data_AF-A0A953XPQ5-F1
#
_entry.id   AF-A0A953XPQ5-F1
#
_cell.length_a   1.000
_cell.length_b   1.000
_cell.length_c   1.000
_cell.angle_alpha   90.00
_cell.angle_beta   90.00
_cell.angle_gamma   90.00
#
_symmetry.space_group_name_H-M   'P 1'
#
loop_
_entity.id
_entity.type
_entity.pdbx_description
1 polymer ?
#
loop_
_entity_poly.entity_id
_entity_poly.type
_entity_poly.pdbx_seq_one_letter_code
_entity_poly.pdbx_strand_id
1 'polypeptide(L)'
;MPDEPEQEDAPEEPHLPLTVDSPIFWAEYLIDHKALREFYVEHGVHCYDCCAAEVETFATGAKVHEGGPYGAFDPEKIVEGLNELAKKHPFDPDTYVERTLLRRVVDILFG
;
A
#
# COMPACT_ATOMS: atom_id res chain seq x y z
N MET A 1 40.02 -2.00 -2.07
CA MET A 1 39.07 -1.05 -1.47
C MET A 1 37.68 -1.57 -1.78
N PRO A 2 36.74 -1.45 -0.83
CA PRO A 2 35.51 -2.23 -0.77
C PRO A 2 34.52 -1.76 -1.83
N ASP A 3 33.75 -2.69 -2.38
CA ASP A 3 32.47 -2.35 -2.99
C ASP A 3 31.55 -1.97 -1.83
N GLU A 4 31.37 -0.66 -1.60
CA GLU A 4 30.30 -0.18 -0.73
C GLU A 4 28.98 -0.68 -1.33
N PRO A 5 28.10 -1.35 -0.55
CA PRO A 5 26.77 -1.66 -1.05
C PRO A 5 26.12 -0.33 -1.44
N GLU A 6 25.65 -0.25 -2.69
CA GLU A 6 24.88 0.89 -3.20
C GLU A 6 23.82 1.22 -2.15
N GLN A 7 23.95 2.39 -1.53
CA GLN A 7 22.95 2.91 -0.62
C GLN A 7 21.72 3.15 -1.51
N GLU A 8 20.74 2.24 -1.44
CA GLU A 8 19.41 2.46 -2.00
C GLU A 8 18.94 3.81 -1.44
N ASP A 9 18.78 4.79 -2.32
CA ASP A 9 18.28 6.13 -1.97
C ASP A 9 17.03 5.94 -1.10
N ALA A 10 17.04 6.53 0.09
CA ALA A 10 15.91 6.45 1.00
C ALA A 10 14.63 6.86 0.22
N PRO A 11 13.50 6.14 0.41
CA PRO A 11 12.28 6.48 -0.30
C PRO A 11 11.96 7.96 -0.04
N GLU A 12 11.75 8.73 -1.12
CA GLU A 12 11.25 10.10 -1.03
C GLU A 12 9.98 10.13 -0.16
N GLU A 13 9.70 11.27 0.48
CA GLU A 13 8.47 11.38 1.28
C GLU A 13 7.22 11.04 0.42
N PRO A 14 6.18 10.38 0.98
CA PRO A 14 5.00 10.01 0.21
C PRO A 14 4.35 11.24 -0.44
N HIS A 15 4.14 11.16 -1.75
CA HIS A 15 3.53 12.26 -2.51
C HIS A 15 2.64 11.75 -3.65
N LEU A 16 1.75 12.64 -4.12
CA LEU A 16 0.96 12.43 -5.32
C LEU A 16 1.61 13.11 -6.54
N PRO A 17 1.41 12.59 -7.76
CA PRO A 17 0.70 11.35 -8.05
C PRO A 17 1.55 10.12 -7.68
N LEU A 18 0.89 9.06 -7.20
CA LEU A 18 1.50 7.74 -7.13
C LEU A 18 1.81 7.25 -8.54
N THR A 19 2.87 6.46 -8.68
CA THR A 19 3.27 5.79 -9.91
C THR A 19 3.39 4.27 -9.65
N VAL A 20 3.56 3.47 -10.72
CA VAL A 20 3.78 2.01 -10.56
C VAL A 20 5.07 1.68 -9.81
N ASP A 21 6.02 2.61 -9.77
CA ASP A 21 7.29 2.49 -9.06
C ASP A 21 7.22 3.06 -7.64
N SER A 22 6.09 3.66 -7.24
CA SER A 22 5.89 4.07 -5.86
C SER A 22 5.76 2.86 -4.94
N PRO A 23 6.33 2.91 -3.72
CA PRO A 23 6.05 1.92 -2.68
C PRO A 23 4.56 1.80 -2.42
N ILE A 24 4.06 0.56 -2.31
CA ILE A 24 2.63 0.29 -2.12
C ILE A 24 2.13 0.95 -0.84
N PHE A 25 2.93 0.87 0.23
CA PHE A 25 2.57 1.43 1.53
C PHE A 25 2.32 2.96 1.49
N TRP A 26 2.83 3.69 0.49
CA TRP A 26 2.59 5.14 0.40
C TRP A 26 1.10 5.47 0.26
N ALA A 27 0.30 4.57 -0.32
CA ALA A 27 -1.15 4.75 -0.36
C ALA A 27 -1.77 4.89 1.04
N GLU A 28 -1.23 4.18 2.04
CA GLU A 28 -1.67 4.28 3.44
C GLU A 28 -1.38 5.66 4.06
N TYR A 29 -0.36 6.37 3.58
CA TYR A 29 -0.01 7.70 4.10
C TYR A 29 -0.73 8.85 3.36
N LEU A 30 -1.34 8.57 2.22
CA LEU A 30 -1.90 9.59 1.32
C LEU A 30 -3.43 9.53 1.22
N ILE A 31 -4.04 8.41 1.62
CA ILE A 31 -5.46 8.11 1.38
C ILE A 31 -6.11 7.69 2.69
N ASP A 32 -7.38 8.09 2.87
CA ASP A 32 -8.22 7.58 3.95
C ASP A 32 -8.21 6.05 4.01
N HIS A 33 -7.97 5.48 5.20
CA HIS A 33 -7.78 4.05 5.37
C HIS A 33 -9.02 3.21 5.07
N LYS A 34 -10.20 3.75 5.36
CA LYS A 34 -11.45 3.04 5.10
C LYS A 34 -11.70 2.95 3.60
N ALA A 35 -11.58 4.08 2.90
CA ALA A 35 -11.72 4.14 1.45
C ALA A 35 -10.66 3.27 0.75
N LEU A 36 -9.40 3.32 1.21
CA LEU A 36 -8.31 2.51 0.67
C LEU A 36 -8.59 1.00 0.79
N ARG A 37 -9.06 0.55 1.95
CA ARG A 37 -9.39 -0.85 2.18
C ARG A 37 -10.54 -1.32 1.28
N GLU A 38 -11.61 -0.53 1.19
CA GLU A 38 -12.74 -0.83 0.32
C GLU A 38 -12.29 -0.93 -1.15
N PHE A 39 -11.48 0.03 -1.61
CA PHE A 39 -10.91 0.02 -2.96
C PHE A 39 -10.07 -1.24 -3.24
N TYR A 40 -9.17 -1.62 -2.33
CA TYR A 40 -8.35 -2.82 -2.50
C TYR A 40 -9.18 -4.11 -2.52
N VAL A 41 -10.20 -4.23 -1.68
CA VAL A 41 -11.12 -5.39 -1.70
C VAL A 41 -11.87 -5.47 -3.04
N GLU A 42 -12.39 -4.35 -3.54
CA GLU A 42 -13.12 -4.30 -4.81
C GLU A 42 -12.26 -4.70 -6.01
N HIS A 43 -10.97 -4.38 -5.97
CA HIS A 43 -10.03 -4.68 -7.06
C HIS A 43 -9.24 -5.98 -6.86
N GLY A 44 -9.55 -6.76 -5.81
CA GLY A 44 -8.85 -8.01 -5.50
C GLY A 44 -7.37 -7.80 -5.12
N VAL A 45 -7.02 -6.63 -4.59
CA VAL A 45 -5.66 -6.32 -4.13
C VAL A 45 -5.55 -6.71 -2.66
N HIS A 46 -4.59 -7.58 -2.35
CA HIS A 46 -4.38 -8.11 -1.00
C HIS A 46 -3.22 -7.44 -0.25
N CYS A 47 -2.71 -6.32 -0.77
CA CYS A 47 -1.54 -5.64 -0.23
C CYS A 47 -1.84 -4.72 0.97
N TYR A 48 -3.12 -4.56 1.35
CA TYR A 48 -3.49 -3.79 2.55
C TYR A 48 -2.88 -4.44 3.80
N ASP A 49 -2.11 -3.69 4.58
CA ASP A 49 -1.47 -4.19 5.81
C ASP A 49 -0.51 -5.38 5.61
N CYS A 50 -0.01 -5.55 4.38
CA CYS A 50 0.94 -6.60 4.04
C CYS A 50 2.37 -6.17 4.40
N CYS A 51 3.09 -6.99 5.16
CA CYS A 51 4.50 -6.72 5.48
C CYS A 51 5.41 -6.59 4.25
N ALA A 52 5.10 -7.27 3.14
CA ALA A 52 5.83 -7.12 1.89
C ALA A 52 5.53 -5.77 1.20
N ALA A 53 4.32 -5.22 1.38
CA ALA A 53 3.94 -3.94 0.79
C ALA A 53 4.69 -2.74 1.42
N GLU A 54 5.30 -2.91 2.59
CA GLU A 54 6.17 -1.91 3.23
C GLU A 54 7.47 -1.67 2.45
N VAL A 55 7.88 -2.63 1.61
CA VAL A 55 9.15 -2.57 0.86
C VAL A 55 8.96 -2.71 -0.65
N GLU A 56 7.82 -3.24 -1.10
CA GLU A 56 7.54 -3.45 -2.52
C GLU A 56 6.86 -2.26 -3.20
N THR A 57 7.18 -2.06 -4.49
CA THR A 57 6.45 -1.15 -5.38
C THR A 57 5.23 -1.82 -5.99
N PHE A 58 4.27 -1.05 -6.53
CA PHE A 58 3.09 -1.62 -7.21
C PHE A 58 3.49 -2.55 -8.37
N ALA A 59 4.49 -2.19 -9.16
CA ALA A 59 5.03 -3.02 -10.24
C ALA A 59 5.64 -4.32 -9.72
N THR A 60 6.30 -4.30 -8.56
CA THR A 60 6.88 -5.50 -7.94
C THR A 60 5.79 -6.41 -7.38
N GLY A 61 4.86 -5.84 -6.59
CA GLY A 61 3.74 -6.59 -6.02
C GLY A 61 2.88 -7.27 -7.09
N ALA A 62 2.59 -6.58 -8.20
CA ALA A 62 1.84 -7.15 -9.33
C ALA A 62 2.53 -8.40 -9.91
N LYS A 63 3.86 -8.39 -10.03
CA LYS A 63 4.65 -9.54 -10.50
C LYS A 63 4.68 -10.68 -9.49
N VAL A 64 4.83 -10.38 -8.20
CA VAL A 64 4.84 -11.39 -7.13
C VAL A 64 3.52 -12.15 -7.08
N HIS A 65 2.42 -11.45 -7.33
CA HIS A 65 1.09 -12.04 -7.35
C HIS A 65 0.69 -12.67 -8.70
N GLU A 66 1.52 -12.55 -9.74
CA GLU A 66 1.27 -13.17 -11.04
C GLU A 66 1.27 -14.70 -10.92
N GLY A 67 0.09 -15.32 -11.09
CA GLY A 67 -0.09 -16.78 -10.97
C GLY A 67 -0.14 -17.31 -9.53
N GLY A 68 -0.14 -16.43 -8.52
CA GLY A 68 -0.24 -16.78 -7.11
C GLY A 68 -1.68 -16.95 -6.60
N PRO A 69 -1.87 -17.51 -5.39
CA PRO A 69 -3.20 -17.76 -4.81
C PRO A 69 -3.99 -16.48 -4.47
N TYR A 70 -3.34 -15.32 -4.51
CA TYR A 70 -3.91 -14.02 -4.18
C TYR A 70 -4.34 -13.21 -5.42
N GLY A 71 -4.19 -13.77 -6.63
CA GLY A 71 -4.64 -13.15 -7.88
C GLY A 71 -3.73 -12.02 -8.39
N ALA A 72 -3.55 -11.95 -9.71
CA ALA A 72 -2.79 -10.87 -10.34
C ALA A 72 -3.63 -9.58 -10.43
N PHE A 73 -3.00 -8.42 -10.24
CA PHE A 73 -3.60 -7.11 -10.48
C PHE A 73 -2.80 -6.32 -11.53
N ASP A 74 -3.49 -5.39 -12.20
CA ASP A 74 -2.89 -4.47 -13.17
C ASP A 74 -2.35 -3.23 -12.44
N PRO A 75 -1.03 -3.04 -12.31
CA PRO A 75 -0.47 -1.99 -11.47
C PRO A 75 -0.81 -0.59 -12.00
N GLU A 76 -0.95 -0.39 -13.31
CA GLU A 76 -1.30 0.91 -13.88
C GLU A 76 -2.72 1.32 -13.49
N LYS A 77 -3.68 0.39 -13.60
CA LYS A 77 -5.08 0.65 -13.21
C LYS A 77 -5.24 0.87 -11.72
N ILE A 78 -4.52 0.11 -10.89
CA ILE A 78 -4.54 0.30 -9.44
C ILE A 78 -4.02 1.68 -9.09
N VAL A 79 -2.88 2.10 -9.64
CA VAL A 79 -2.30 3.41 -9.37
C VAL A 79 -3.19 4.56 -9.88
N GLU A 80 -3.80 4.43 -11.05
CA GLU A 80 -4.78 5.40 -11.55
C GLU A 80 -5.97 5.54 -10.60
N GLY A 81 -6.55 4.41 -10.17
CA GLY A 81 -7.66 4.39 -9.23
C GLY A 81 -7.29 4.99 -7.86
N LEU A 82 -6.10 4.69 -7.35
CA LEU A 82 -5.60 5.25 -6.09
C LEU A 82 -5.39 6.76 -6.18
N ASN A 83 -4.86 7.27 -7.29
CA ASN A 83 -4.70 8.72 -7.50
C ASN A 83 -6.04 9.45 -7.52
N GLU A 84 -7.07 8.87 -8.13
CA GLU A 84 -8.43 9.42 -8.09
C GLU A 84 -9.09 9.28 -6.71
N LEU A 85 -8.81 8.18 -6.01
CA LEU A 85 -9.28 7.95 -4.65
C LEU A 85 -8.68 8.97 -3.68
N ALA A 86 -7.37 9.24 -3.77
CA ALA A 86 -6.66 10.21 -2.94
C ALA A 86 -7.23 11.64 -3.06
N LYS A 87 -7.69 12.02 -4.26
CA LYS A 87 -8.33 13.32 -4.48
C LYS A 87 -9.69 13.43 -3.79
N LYS A 88 -10.44 12.32 -3.69
CA LYS A 88 -11.79 12.27 -3.11
C LYS A 88 -11.77 12.01 -1.61
N HIS A 89 -10.80 11.22 -1.16
CA HIS A 89 -10.65 10.70 0.20
C HIS A 89 -9.18 10.83 0.62
N PRO A 90 -8.68 12.06 0.82
CA PRO A 90 -7.31 12.26 1.30
C PRO A 90 -7.14 11.65 2.69
N PHE A 91 -5.89 11.42 3.09
CA PHE A 91 -5.53 10.88 4.40
C PHE A 91 -6.30 11.55 5.55
N ASP A 92 -6.90 10.73 6.41
CA ASP A 92 -7.58 11.13 7.63
C ASP A 92 -6.92 10.42 8.83
N PRO A 93 -6.30 11.15 9.77
CA PRO A 93 -5.67 10.54 10.94
C PRO A 93 -6.66 9.80 11.83
N ASP A 94 -7.95 10.15 11.82
CA ASP A 94 -8.95 9.52 12.68
C ASP A 94 -9.21 8.08 12.21
N THR A 95 -9.31 7.84 10.90
CA THR A 95 -9.50 6.48 10.35
C THR A 95 -8.24 5.62 10.49
N TYR A 96 -7.06 6.24 10.51
CA TYR A 96 -5.80 5.55 10.85
C TYR A 96 -5.75 5.10 12.32
N VAL A 97 -6.21 5.94 13.25
CA VAL A 97 -6.30 5.59 14.68
C VAL A 97 -7.32 4.48 14.88
N GLU A 98 -8.48 4.56 14.24
CA GLU A 98 -9.49 3.49 14.28
C GLU A 98 -8.93 2.15 13.81
N ARG A 99 -8.18 2.12 12.69
CA ARG A 99 -7.46 0.91 12.24
C ARG A 99 -6.53 0.39 13.32
N THR A 100 -5.67 1.25 13.86
CA THR A 100 -4.64 0.86 14.84
C THR A 100 -5.27 0.30 16.11
N LEU A 101 -6.37 0.91 16.58
CA LEU A 101 -7.13 0.43 17.73
C LEU A 101 -7.80 -0.92 17.44
N LEU A 102 -8.42 -1.08 16.26
CA LEU A 102 -9.05 -2.34 15.85
C LEU A 102 -8.03 -3.49 15.79
N ARG A 103 -6.84 -3.24 15.23
CA ARG A 103 -5.77 -4.24 15.16
C ARG A 103 -5.31 -4.67 16.54
N ARG A 104 -5.08 -3.74 17.47
CA ARG A 104 -4.74 -4.05 18.87
C ARG A 104 -5.80 -4.90 19.56
N VAL A 105 -7.08 -4.63 19.31
CA VAL A 105 -8.17 -5.45 19.87
C VAL A 105 -8.14 -6.87 19.30
N VAL A 106 -7.95 -7.03 18.00
CA VAL A 106 -7.83 -8.36 17.36
C VAL A 106 -6.61 -9.11 17.90
N ASP A 107 -5.46 -8.46 17.99
CA ASP A 107 -4.23 -9.07 18.52
C ASP A 107 -4.39 -9.51 19.98
N ILE A 108 -5.09 -8.73 20.82
CA ILE A 108 -5.37 -9.11 22.22
C ILE A 108 -6.35 -10.30 22.30
N LEU A 109 -7.34 -10.35 21.40
CA LEU A 109 -8.40 -11.35 21.46
C LEU A 109 -8.01 -12.69 20.81
N PHE A 110 -7.08 -12.67 19.86
CA PHE A 110 -6.77 -13.83 19.01
C PHE A 110 -5.26 -14.10 18.83
N GLY A 111 -4.38 -13.27 19.40
CA GLY A 111 -2.92 -13.45 19.40
C GLY A 111 -2.37 -14.17 20.62
#